data_AF-A0A401FN71-F1
#
_entry.id   AF-A0A401FN71-F1
#
_cell.length_a   1.000
_cell.length_b   1.000
_cell.length_c   1.000
_cell.angle_alpha   90.00
_cell.angle_beta   90.00
_cell.angle_gamma   90.00
#
_symmetry.space_group_name_H-M   'P 1'
#
loop_
_entity.id
_entity.type
_entity.pdbx_description
1 polymer ?
#
loop_
_entity_poly.entity_id
_entity_poly.type
_entity_poly.pdbx_seq_one_letter_code
_entity_poly.pdbx_strand_id
1 'polypeptide(L)'
;MIIDILVLIMIFISFFMGSYLLTHAKQTLFGLDLSQDLGLRRFVLSNGVVFIILGLIAVIALSINNMTLIIISLILMVIFASVTQAILVFKVTKH
;
A
#
# COMPACT_ATOMS: atom_id res chain seq x y z
N MET A 1 0.43 14.21 19.56
CA MET A 1 -0.74 13.38 19.94
C MET A 1 -0.48 11.93 19.53
N ILE A 2 -1.14 10.95 20.15
CA ILE A 2 -0.97 9.52 19.79
C ILE A 2 -1.27 9.25 18.31
N ILE A 3 -2.18 10.04 17.73
CA ILE A 3 -2.58 9.97 16.31
C ILE A 3 -1.43 10.36 15.38
N ASP A 4 -0.63 11.38 15.72
CA ASP A 4 0.49 11.81 14.86
C ASP A 4 1.56 10.72 14.75
N ILE A 5 1.83 10.03 15.86
CA ILE A 5 2.75 8.89 15.91
C ILE A 5 2.21 7.76 15.01
N LEU A 6 0.91 7.48 15.11
CA LEU A 6 0.26 6.45 14.30
C LEU A 6 0.34 6.78 12.80
N VAL A 7 0.09 8.03 12.42
CA VAL A 7 0.21 8.49 11.02
C VAL A 7 1.64 8.39 10.53
N LEU A 8 2.62 8.76 11.35
CA LEU A 8 4.03 8.65 11.00
C LEU A 8 4.42 7.20 10.71
N ILE A 9 4.00 6.26 11.57
CA ILE A 9 4.21 4.83 11.36
C ILE A 9 3.54 4.37 10.06
N MET A 10 2.31 4.80 9.83
CA MET A 10 1.56 4.44 8.62
C MET A 10 2.20 4.98 7.34
N ILE A 11 2.80 6.17 7.38
CA ILE A 11 3.58 6.73 6.27
C ILE A 11 4.75 5.80 5.94
N PHE A 12 5.53 5.37 6.94
CA PHE A 12 6.64 4.44 6.74
C PHE A 12 6.18 3.11 6.14
N ILE A 13 5.11 2.52 6.68
CA ILE A 13 4.54 1.27 6.17
C ILE A 13 4.08 1.45 4.72
N SER A 14 3.41 2.57 4.41
CA SER A 14 2.90 2.86 3.07
C SER A 14 4.04 2.96 2.05
N PHE A 15 5.10 3.71 2.35
CA PHE A 15 6.26 3.79 1.46
C PHE A 15 6.97 2.45 1.32
N PHE A 16 7.19 1.73 2.43
CA PHE A 16 7.79 0.40 2.41
C PHE A 16 7.00 -0.56 1.53
N MET A 17 5.70 -0.66 1.74
CA MET A 17 4.82 -1.56 0.97
C MET A 17 4.75 -1.15 -0.51
N GLY A 18 4.63 0.14 -0.78
CA GLY A 18 4.62 0.68 -2.13
C GLY A 18 5.90 0.33 -2.91
N SER A 19 7.06 0.62 -2.33
CA SER A 19 8.36 0.27 -2.90
C SER A 19 8.56 -1.24 -3.04
N TYR A 20 8.11 -2.03 -2.05
CA TYR A 20 8.20 -3.49 -2.09
C TYR A 20 7.41 -4.08 -3.25
N LEU A 21 6.14 -3.69 -3.39
CA LEU A 21 5.26 -4.13 -4.47
C LEU A 21 5.83 -3.76 -5.84
N LEU A 22 6.33 -2.53 -6.00
CA LEU A 22 6.90 -2.07 -7.27
C LEU A 22 8.19 -2.79 -7.65
N THR A 23 9.07 -3.05 -6.68
CA THR A 23 10.35 -3.74 -6.93
C THR A 23 10.13 -5.19 -7.33
N HIS A 24 9.20 -5.87 -6.66
CA HIS A 24 8.92 -7.29 -6.89
C HIS A 24 7.88 -7.52 -8.00
N ALA A 25 7.30 -6.47 -8.59
CA ALA A 25 6.33 -6.57 -9.68
C ALA A 25 6.86 -7.23 -10.97
N LYS A 26 8.19 -7.28 -11.14
CA LYS A 26 8.86 -7.93 -12.28
C LYS A 26 9.53 -9.26 -11.91
N GLN A 27 9.35 -9.71 -10.68
CA GLN A 27 9.95 -10.91 -10.11
C GLN A 27 8.86 -11.80 -9.52
N THR A 28 9.27 -12.79 -8.74
CA THR A 28 8.35 -13.56 -7.90
C THR A 28 7.92 -12.73 -6.70
N LEU A 29 6.62 -12.72 -6.42
CA LEU A 29 6.06 -12.05 -5.24
C LEU A 29 5.28 -13.09 -4.43
N PHE A 30 5.75 -13.40 -3.23
CA PHE A 30 5.21 -14.47 -2.39
C PHE A 30 5.11 -15.84 -3.11
N GLY A 31 6.12 -16.18 -3.91
CA GLY A 31 6.14 -17.43 -4.69
C GLY A 31 5.27 -17.41 -5.95
N LEU A 32 4.52 -16.34 -6.22
CA LEU A 32 3.76 -16.16 -7.45
C LEU A 32 4.64 -15.58 -8.54
N ASP A 33 4.68 -16.21 -9.70
CA ASP A 33 5.31 -15.66 -10.89
C ASP A 33 4.37 -14.64 -11.57
N LEU A 34 4.58 -13.37 -11.24
CA LEU A 34 3.82 -12.24 -11.79
C LEU A 34 4.04 -12.04 -13.29
N SER A 35 5.07 -12.66 -13.89
CA SER A 35 5.28 -12.55 -15.33
C SER A 35 4.22 -13.28 -16.15
N GLN A 36 3.62 -14.34 -15.58
CA GLN A 36 2.61 -15.17 -16.25
C GLN A 36 1.17 -14.66 -16.04
N ASP A 37 0.90 -13.95 -14.94
CA ASP A 37 -0.41 -13.33 -14.67
C ASP A 37 -0.35 -11.80 -14.84
N LEU A 38 -0.57 -11.35 -16.07
CA LEU A 38 -0.64 -9.92 -16.44
C LEU A 38 -1.65 -9.13 -15.60
N GLY A 39 -2.74 -9.75 -15.17
CA GLY A 39 -3.77 -9.12 -14.34
C GLY A 39 -3.24 -8.84 -12.94
N LEU A 40 -2.62 -9.86 -12.32
CA LEU A 40 -2.01 -9.74 -11.00
C LEU A 40 -0.84 -8.75 -11.00
N ARG A 41 0.00 -8.76 -12.04
CA ARG A 41 1.09 -7.80 -12.21
C ARG A 41 0.60 -6.34 -12.30
N ARG A 42 -0.45 -6.08 -13.09
CA ARG A 42 -1.05 -4.75 -13.17
C ARG A 42 -1.63 -4.32 -11.82
N PHE A 43 -2.29 -5.24 -11.11
CA PHE A 43 -2.82 -4.98 -9.77
C PHE A 43 -1.71 -4.63 -8.77
N VAL A 44 -0.62 -5.40 -8.73
CA VAL A 44 0.54 -5.15 -7.85
C VAL A 44 1.19 -3.81 -8.16
N LEU A 45 1.42 -3.49 -9.43
CA LEU A 45 1.98 -2.20 -9.84
C LEU A 45 1.07 -1.04 -9.44
N SER A 46 -0.23 -1.16 -9.73
CA SER A 46 -1.21 -0.12 -9.40
C SER A 46 -1.28 0.13 -7.90
N ASN A 47 -1.38 -0.92 -7.08
CA ASN A 47 -1.40 -0.76 -5.63
C ASN A 47 -0.09 -0.22 -5.08
N GLY A 48 1.06 -0.63 -5.64
CA GLY A 48 2.36 -0.07 -5.29
C GLY A 48 2.41 1.45 -5.46
N VAL A 49 1.90 1.96 -6.59
CA VAL A 49 1.76 3.41 -6.83
C VAL A 49 0.78 4.06 -5.85
N VAL A 50 -0.38 3.44 -5.61
CA VAL A 50 -1.39 3.97 -4.67
C VAL A 50 -0.83 4.11 -3.26
N PHE A 51 -0.07 3.14 -2.78
CA PHE A 51 0.59 3.22 -1.47
C PHE A 51 1.58 4.39 -1.38
N ILE A 52 2.34 4.67 -2.44
CA ILE A 52 3.24 5.83 -2.46
C ILE A 52 2.43 7.12 -2.42
N ILE A 53 1.36 7.23 -3.20
CA ILE A 53 0.49 8.41 -3.22
C ILE A 53 -0.18 8.63 -1.86
N LEU A 54 -0.71 7.58 -1.23
CA LEU A 54 -1.31 7.67 0.10
C LEU A 54 -0.29 8.09 1.15
N GLY A 55 0.94 7.57 1.08
CA GLY A 55 2.05 7.99 1.94
C GLY A 55 2.35 9.49 1.80
N LEU A 56 2.41 9.99 0.56
CA LEU A 56 2.60 11.42 0.29
C LEU A 56 1.44 12.27 0.80
N ILE A 57 0.19 11.85 0.61
CA ILE A 57 -0.99 12.54 1.12
C ILE A 57 -0.94 12.64 2.66
N ALA A 58 -0.54 11.56 3.34
CA ALA A 58 -0.41 11.57 4.80
C ALA A 58 0.72 12.49 5.29
N VAL A 59 1.86 12.56 4.57
CA VAL A 59 2.93 13.55 4.84
C VAL A 59 2.41 14.97 4.70
N ILE A 60 1.67 15.26 3.64
CA ILE A 60 1.04 16.57 3.42
C ILE A 60 0.07 16.87 4.56
N ALA A 61 -0.78 15.91 4.93
CA ALA A 61 -1.79 16.05 5.99
C ALA A 61 -1.18 16.41 7.35
N LEU A 62 -0.08 15.75 7.72
CA LEU A 62 0.69 16.10 8.91
C LEU A 62 1.29 17.50 8.81
N SER A 63 1.85 17.86 7.65
CA SER A 63 2.56 19.14 7.47
C SER A 63 1.63 20.35 7.61
N ILE A 64 0.36 20.21 7.22
CA ILE A 64 -0.65 21.26 7.35
C ILE A 64 -1.51 21.13 8.62
N ASN A 65 -1.21 20.16 9.49
CA ASN A 65 -1.98 19.82 10.70
C ASN A 65 -3.49 19.66 10.44
N ASN A 66 -3.88 19.04 9.31
CA ASN A 66 -5.28 18.86 8.95
C ASN A 66 -5.80 17.49 9.45
N MET A 67 -6.50 17.53 10.59
CA MET A 67 -7.07 16.34 11.26
C MET A 67 -7.97 15.50 10.35
N THR A 68 -8.81 16.14 9.55
CA THR A 68 -9.74 15.44 8.65
C THR A 68 -8.98 14.68 7.57
N LEU A 69 -7.98 15.32 6.97
CA LEU A 69 -7.15 14.69 5.94
C LEU A 69 -6.31 13.54 6.52
N ILE A 70 -5.81 13.70 7.75
CA ILE A 70 -5.15 12.63 8.51
C ILE A 70 -6.07 11.42 8.64
N ILE A 71 -7.29 11.59 9.14
CA ILE A 71 -8.24 10.48 9.34
C ILE A 71 -8.58 9.80 8.01
N ILE A 72 -8.86 10.58 6.97
CA ILE A 72 -9.15 10.05 5.63
C ILE A 72 -7.96 9.23 5.10
N SER A 73 -6.74 9.75 5.24
CA SER A 73 -5.53 9.05 4.78
C SER A 73 -5.33 7.71 5.50
N LEU A 74 -5.57 7.66 6.81
CA LEU A 74 -5.47 6.43 7.61
C LEU A 74 -6.51 5.40 7.15
N ILE A 75 -7.76 5.80 6.98
CA ILE A 75 -8.84 4.92 6.52
C ILE A 75 -8.51 4.34 5.15
N LEU A 76 -8.08 5.19 4.20
CA LEU A 76 -7.71 4.74 2.86
C LEU A 76 -6.54 3.76 2.89
N MET A 77 -5.49 4.05 3.67
CA MET A 77 -4.34 3.14 3.79
C MET A 77 -4.76 1.75 4.31
N VAL A 78 -5.66 1.69 5.30
CA VAL A 78 -6.17 0.42 5.83
C VAL A 78 -6.96 -0.33 4.76
N ILE A 79 -7.89 0.34 4.06
CA ILE A 79 -8.71 -0.28 3.01
C ILE A 79 -7.83 -0.86 1.92
N PHE A 80 -6.89 -0.07 1.38
CA PHE A 80 -6.01 -0.52 0.30
C PHE A 80 -5.06 -1.63 0.76
N ALA A 81 -4.56 -1.60 2.00
CA ALA A 81 -3.79 -2.70 2.59
C ALA A 81 -4.59 -3.99 2.71
N SER A 82 -5.80 -3.93 3.26
CA SER A 82 -6.66 -5.10 3.40
C SER A 82 -7.04 -5.69 2.04
N VAL A 83 -7.39 -4.86 1.05
CA VAL A 83 -7.72 -5.33 -0.30
C VAL A 83 -6.52 -5.97 -0.99
N THR A 84 -5.35 -5.32 -0.91
CA THR A 84 -4.10 -5.87 -1.49
C THR A 84 -3.76 -7.21 -0.86
N GLN A 85 -3.82 -7.29 0.48
CA GLN A 85 -3.54 -8.52 1.20
C GLN A 85 -4.54 -9.63 0.83
N ALA A 86 -5.84 -9.33 0.80
CA ALA A 86 -6.87 -10.32 0.47
C ALA A 86 -6.66 -10.92 -0.94
N ILE A 87 -6.35 -10.08 -1.92
CA ILE A 87 -6.13 -10.52 -3.30
C ILE A 87 -4.86 -11.35 -3.41
N LEU A 88 -3.76 -10.93 -2.77
CA LEU A 88 -2.51 -11.68 -2.77
C LEU A 88 -2.68 -13.04 -2.09
N VAL A 89 -3.27 -13.08 -0.89
CA VAL A 89 -3.51 -14.34 -0.17
C VAL A 89 -4.40 -15.28 -0.98
N PHE A 90 -5.50 -14.78 -1.55
CA PHE A 90 -6.39 -15.59 -2.38
C PHE A 90 -5.70 -16.18 -3.61
N LYS A 91 -4.77 -15.43 -4.22
CA LYS A 91 -3.99 -15.91 -5.36
C LYS A 91 -2.93 -16.94 -4.94
N VAL A 92 -2.28 -16.75 -3.79
CA VAL A 92 -1.32 -17.71 -3.23
C VAL A 92 -2.02 -19.03 -2.88
N THR A 93 -3.21 -19.01 -2.26
CA THR A 93 -3.90 -20.25 -1.82
C THR A 93 -4.57 -21.03 -2.95
N LYS A 94 -4.75 -20.42 -4.12
CA LYS A 94 -5.30 -21.08 -5.32
C LYS A 94 -4.25 -21.69 -6.24
N HIS A 95 -2.98 -21.36 -6.02
CA HIS A 95 -1.83 -21.97 -6.67
C HIS A 95 -1.32 -23.15 -5.84
#